data_AF-A0A7U3Z3K4-F1
#
_entry.id   AF-A0A7U3Z3K4-F1
#
_cell.length_a   1.000
_cell.length_b   1.000
_cell.length_c   1.000
_cell.angle_alpha   90.00
_cell.angle_beta   90.00
_cell.angle_gamma   90.00
#
_symmetry.space_group_name_H-M   'P 1'
#
loop_
_entity.id
_entity.type
_entity.pdbx_description
1 polymer ?
#
loop_
_entity_poly.entity_id
_entity_poly.type
_entity_poly.pdbx_seq_one_letter_code
_entity_poly.pdbx_strand_id
1 'polypeptide(L)'
;MQGNMDMSYDYHGDIDFRVPFTSIKNEDIHFYLDVDTFVGKDTCGQNCNHCWFVNYEKVFSKSFGINEGHEIYRKLTDQNFNIYPRYVDSFAHNGEFMDIYGPAHNREFRSGEDKNETDTMIAGDAWTSGKPLLQKNYKELLDKAVKNGYGTISITFHGLVNDAEECSLHSHADYPIKGVFPGAKCIDVISRIKSYSQESGDNNLIRVNIGITVGTHNHTKNDLVNYCKLFNKLGVQTVRFNCFTDHGRRHPHLQLTQEQVAQFYQDIKWIHENIPLNFQLGVSEDFGTSGIDILGLPSHVGWCRAGRQLFAIIPEAGESLVINGIAHERIGQIVGCVNIFEPTFGYLTRFKHTDSGETDYQIHFNVDAIEAFTQERISGVYKNGCFAGEILQMQNYDIPLVNQNRIDIIEV
;
A
#
# COMPACT_ATOMS: atom_id res chain seq x y z
N MET A 1 -33.47 -1.33 -10.27
CA MET A 1 -32.34 -0.63 -9.63
C MET A 1 -31.10 -1.41 -10.00
N GLN A 2 -30.09 -0.75 -10.57
CA GLN A 2 -28.80 -1.39 -10.81
C GLN A 2 -28.15 -1.62 -9.44
N GLY A 3 -27.63 -2.82 -9.19
CA GLY A 3 -26.96 -3.14 -7.92
C GLY A 3 -25.65 -2.34 -7.74
N ASN A 4 -25.11 -2.32 -6.52
CA ASN A 4 -23.78 -1.79 -6.27
C ASN A 4 -22.74 -2.58 -7.08
N MET A 5 -21.64 -1.92 -7.47
CA MET A 5 -20.51 -2.58 -8.14
C MET A 5 -19.90 -3.66 -7.24
N ASP A 6 -19.30 -4.68 -7.84
CA ASP A 6 -18.58 -5.72 -7.11
C ASP A 6 -17.49 -5.12 -6.22
N MET A 7 -17.34 -5.67 -5.02
CA MET A 7 -16.31 -5.24 -4.08
C MET A 7 -14.91 -5.53 -4.67
N SER A 8 -14.01 -4.57 -4.54
CA SER A 8 -12.60 -4.76 -4.91
C SER A 8 -11.81 -5.36 -3.75
N TYR A 9 -10.86 -6.23 -4.06
CA TYR A 9 -9.96 -6.87 -3.10
C TYR A 9 -8.50 -6.84 -3.60
N ASP A 10 -7.54 -6.96 -2.68
CA ASP A 10 -6.12 -7.05 -3.02
C ASP A 10 -5.83 -8.36 -3.75
N TYR A 11 -5.00 -8.35 -4.79
CA TYR A 11 -4.64 -9.55 -5.54
C TYR A 11 -3.12 -9.68 -5.74
N HIS A 12 -2.54 -10.70 -5.13
CA HIS A 12 -1.10 -10.99 -5.26
C HIS A 12 -0.84 -12.48 -5.53
N GLY A 13 -1.71 -13.06 -6.36
CA GLY A 13 -1.68 -14.47 -6.73
C GLY A 13 -2.61 -15.35 -5.90
N ASP A 14 -2.92 -16.52 -6.44
CA ASP A 14 -3.87 -17.48 -5.89
C ASP A 14 -3.38 -18.93 -5.93
N ILE A 15 -2.08 -19.14 -6.12
CA ILE A 15 -1.48 -20.48 -6.17
C ILE A 15 -1.63 -21.13 -4.78
N ASP A 16 -2.06 -22.39 -4.78
CA ASP A 16 -2.26 -23.16 -3.56
C ASP A 16 -0.95 -23.29 -2.76
N PHE A 17 -0.98 -23.07 -1.44
CA PHE A 17 0.19 -23.16 -0.58
C PHE A 17 0.87 -24.54 -0.60
N ARG A 18 0.16 -25.60 -1.03
CA ARG A 18 0.72 -26.95 -1.16
C ARG A 18 1.60 -27.14 -2.39
N VAL A 19 1.53 -26.22 -3.36
CA VAL A 19 2.46 -26.21 -4.49
C VAL A 19 3.83 -25.77 -3.96
N PRO A 20 4.94 -26.46 -4.28
CA PRO A 20 6.28 -26.01 -3.88
C PRO A 20 6.62 -24.63 -4.44
N PHE A 21 7.38 -23.82 -3.70
CA PHE A 21 7.86 -22.51 -4.11
C PHE A 21 8.67 -22.59 -5.40
N THR A 22 9.51 -23.62 -5.55
CA THR A 22 10.32 -23.86 -6.76
C THR A 22 9.51 -24.11 -8.03
N SER A 23 8.22 -24.41 -7.90
CA SER A 23 7.30 -24.61 -9.03
C SER A 23 6.53 -23.33 -9.40
N ILE A 24 6.62 -22.27 -8.60
CA ILE A 24 6.04 -20.97 -8.94
C ILE A 24 6.97 -20.26 -9.91
N LYS A 25 6.42 -19.79 -11.02
CA LYS A 25 7.16 -19.04 -12.02
C LYS A 25 7.28 -17.57 -11.62
N ASN A 26 8.28 -16.88 -12.17
CA ASN A 26 8.47 -15.45 -11.95
C ASN A 26 7.22 -14.62 -12.29
N GLU A 27 6.48 -15.00 -13.34
CA GLU A 27 5.24 -14.34 -13.78
C GLU A 27 4.10 -14.38 -12.76
N ASP A 28 4.20 -15.25 -11.75
CA ASP A 28 3.24 -15.38 -10.65
C ASP A 28 3.76 -14.78 -9.33
N ILE A 29 4.91 -14.11 -9.36
CA ILE A 29 5.55 -13.46 -8.21
C ILE A 29 5.45 -11.95 -8.35
N HIS A 30 4.98 -11.32 -7.28
CA HIS A 30 4.75 -9.89 -7.13
C HIS A 30 5.78 -9.30 -6.16
N PHE A 31 6.39 -8.18 -6.54
CA PHE A 31 7.30 -7.42 -5.70
C PHE A 31 6.84 -5.99 -5.52
N TYR A 32 6.78 -5.56 -4.27
CA TYR A 32 6.84 -4.15 -3.92
C TYR A 32 8.30 -3.71 -3.88
N LEU A 33 8.71 -2.90 -4.85
CA LEU A 33 10.06 -2.35 -4.90
C LEU A 33 10.06 -1.01 -4.17
N ASP A 34 10.58 -0.97 -2.94
CA ASP A 34 10.67 0.26 -2.15
C ASP A 34 11.84 1.12 -2.65
N VAL A 35 11.57 1.95 -3.67
CA VAL A 35 12.56 2.79 -4.37
C VAL A 35 13.07 3.91 -3.48
N ASP A 36 12.15 4.61 -2.82
CA ASP A 36 12.45 5.75 -1.95
C ASP A 36 11.48 5.76 -0.77
N THR A 37 12.02 5.49 0.42
CA THR A 37 11.28 5.46 1.68
C THR A 37 11.52 6.72 2.53
N PHE A 38 12.22 7.73 1.99
CA PHE A 38 12.50 8.97 2.69
C PHE A 38 11.22 9.77 2.91
N VAL A 39 10.87 10.01 4.17
CA VAL A 39 9.75 10.88 4.57
C VAL A 39 10.31 12.26 4.91
N GLY A 40 9.86 13.30 4.21
CA GLY A 40 10.47 14.62 4.28
C GLY A 40 9.73 15.69 3.50
N LYS A 41 10.29 16.90 3.51
CA LYS A 41 9.70 18.08 2.86
C LYS A 41 9.42 17.87 1.37
N ASP A 42 10.38 17.27 0.66
CA ASP A 42 10.33 17.09 -0.79
C ASP A 42 9.66 15.76 -1.20
N THR A 43 9.25 14.94 -0.23
CA THR A 43 8.57 13.66 -0.43
C THR A 43 7.21 13.65 0.28
N CYS A 44 6.92 12.66 1.12
CA CYS A 44 5.76 12.68 2.01
C CYS A 44 6.06 13.62 3.19
N GLY A 45 5.47 14.82 3.17
CA GLY A 45 5.63 15.79 4.26
C GLY A 45 4.78 15.51 5.50
N GLN A 46 4.33 14.26 5.71
CA GLN A 46 3.56 13.81 6.87
C GLN A 46 4.38 12.86 7.72
N ASN A 47 4.37 13.05 9.04
CA ASN A 47 5.11 12.24 10.00
C ASN A 47 4.14 11.38 10.83
N CYS A 48 3.34 10.58 10.12
CA CYS A 48 2.29 9.78 10.74
C CYS A 48 2.87 8.82 11.78
N ASN A 49 2.44 8.93 13.04
CA ASN A 49 2.93 8.10 14.14
C ASN A 49 2.79 6.59 13.92
N HIS A 50 1.90 6.18 13.02
CA HIS A 50 1.62 4.79 12.68
C HIS A 50 2.27 4.33 11.36
N CYS A 51 3.01 5.19 10.66
CA CYS A 51 3.61 4.84 9.36
C CYS A 51 4.81 3.91 9.55
N TRP A 52 4.86 2.82 8.78
CA TRP A 52 5.99 1.89 8.82
C TRP A 52 7.31 2.50 8.34
N PHE A 53 7.29 3.41 7.35
CA PHE A 53 8.49 4.10 6.85
C PHE A 53 9.11 5.06 7.86
N VAL A 54 8.34 5.49 8.87
CA VAL A 54 8.81 6.35 9.97
C VAL A 54 9.33 5.50 11.13
N ASN A 55 8.71 4.36 11.40
CA ASN A 55 8.93 3.62 12.64
C ASN A 55 9.94 2.48 12.53
N TYR A 56 10.14 1.84 11.37
CA TYR A 56 11.05 0.68 11.26
C TYR A 56 12.42 1.07 10.72
N GLU A 57 13.49 0.77 11.46
CA GLU A 57 14.86 1.15 11.09
C GLU A 57 15.29 0.59 9.72
N LYS A 58 14.79 -0.61 9.39
CA LYS A 58 15.09 -1.34 8.17
C LYS A 58 14.73 -0.56 6.90
N VAL A 59 13.67 0.26 6.98
CA VAL A 59 13.17 1.06 5.86
C VAL A 59 13.20 2.55 6.13
N PHE A 60 13.63 3.00 7.31
CA PHE A 60 13.67 4.41 7.61
C PHE A 60 14.75 5.12 6.78
N SER A 61 14.33 6.09 5.96
CA SER A 61 15.22 6.92 5.14
C SER A 61 16.19 6.09 4.27
N LYS A 62 15.63 5.13 3.52
CA LYS A 62 16.35 4.27 2.59
C LYS A 62 15.96 4.63 1.16
N SER A 63 16.90 4.45 0.23
CA SER A 63 16.60 4.60 -1.19
C SER A 63 17.62 3.83 -2.02
N PHE A 64 17.15 3.27 -3.14
CA PHE A 64 18.02 2.85 -4.24
C PHE A 64 18.49 4.04 -5.09
N GLY A 65 17.86 5.20 -4.93
CA GLY A 65 17.97 6.32 -5.87
C GLY A 65 17.08 6.09 -7.10
N ILE A 66 16.62 7.19 -7.71
CA ILE A 66 15.58 7.13 -8.74
C ILE A 66 16.01 6.35 -9.99
N ASN A 67 17.24 6.57 -10.46
CA ASN A 67 17.78 5.93 -11.67
C ASN A 67 18.10 4.45 -11.46
N GLU A 68 18.74 4.09 -10.34
CA GLU A 68 19.02 2.68 -10.03
C GLU A 68 17.73 1.91 -9.73
N GLY A 69 16.79 2.51 -9.00
CA GLY A 69 15.47 1.91 -8.81
C GLY A 69 14.76 1.59 -10.13
N HIS A 70 14.88 2.47 -11.13
CA HIS A 70 14.25 2.26 -12.43
C HIS A 70 14.94 1.14 -13.23
N GLU A 71 16.27 1.07 -13.17
CA GLU A 71 17.01 -0.04 -13.79
C GLU A 71 16.69 -1.38 -13.12
N ILE A 72 16.57 -1.43 -11.79
CA ILE A 72 16.10 -2.60 -11.06
C ILE A 72 14.69 -3.01 -11.53
N TYR A 73 13.76 -2.06 -11.57
CA TYR A 73 12.40 -2.27 -12.06
C TYR A 73 12.42 -2.92 -13.45
N ARG A 74 13.08 -2.27 -14.41
CA ARG A 74 13.15 -2.73 -15.80
C ARG A 74 13.76 -4.12 -15.92
N LYS A 75 14.92 -4.35 -15.30
CA LYS A 75 15.65 -5.63 -15.40
C LYS A 75 14.94 -6.79 -14.71
N LEU A 76 14.17 -6.53 -13.66
CA LEU A 76 13.35 -7.56 -13.02
C LEU A 76 12.05 -7.82 -13.78
N THR A 77 11.44 -6.81 -14.39
CA THR A 77 10.33 -6.99 -15.33
C THR A 77 10.75 -7.80 -16.56
N ASP A 78 11.96 -7.56 -17.10
CA ASP A 78 12.55 -8.36 -18.19
C ASP A 78 12.76 -9.84 -17.79
N GLN A 79 12.82 -10.13 -16.49
CA GLN A 79 12.86 -11.50 -15.92
C GLN A 79 11.46 -12.07 -15.65
N ASN A 80 10.41 -11.41 -16.15
CA ASN A 80 8.99 -11.73 -15.99
C ASN A 80 8.43 -11.60 -14.57
N PHE A 81 9.06 -10.83 -13.67
CA PHE A 81 8.45 -10.54 -12.37
C PHE A 81 7.41 -9.41 -12.48
N ASN A 82 6.36 -9.45 -11.66
CA ASN A 82 5.44 -8.33 -11.49
C ASN A 82 6.02 -7.35 -10.47
N ILE A 83 6.54 -6.21 -10.94
CA ILE A 83 7.20 -5.21 -10.08
C ILE A 83 6.31 -3.98 -9.93
N TYR A 84 6.02 -3.61 -8.70
CA TYR A 84 5.27 -2.42 -8.33
C TYR A 84 6.21 -1.45 -7.60
N PRO A 85 6.68 -0.38 -8.28
CA PRO A 85 7.54 0.60 -7.64
C PRO A 85 6.74 1.34 -6.55
N ARG A 86 7.30 1.40 -5.35
CA ARG A 86 6.76 2.12 -4.20
C ARG A 86 7.70 3.23 -3.80
N TYR A 87 7.11 4.40 -3.59
CA TYR A 87 7.74 5.58 -3.03
C TYR A 87 6.75 6.24 -2.08
N VAL A 88 7.24 7.04 -1.14
CA VAL A 88 6.40 7.56 -0.06
C VAL A 88 5.33 8.55 -0.51
N ASP A 89 5.38 9.11 -1.73
CA ASP A 89 4.36 9.97 -2.35
C ASP A 89 4.63 10.07 -3.86
N SER A 90 3.62 9.92 -4.72
CA SER A 90 3.80 9.98 -6.18
C SER A 90 4.18 11.36 -6.68
N PHE A 91 3.82 12.41 -5.94
CA PHE A 91 4.18 13.79 -6.27
C PHE A 91 5.49 14.23 -5.59
N ALA A 92 6.21 13.31 -4.93
CA ALA A 92 7.55 13.55 -4.41
C ALA A 92 8.49 14.06 -5.50
N HIS A 93 9.44 14.90 -5.11
CA HIS A 93 10.42 15.54 -6.02
C HIS A 93 9.75 16.22 -7.22
N ASN A 94 8.59 16.84 -7.01
CA ASN A 94 7.75 17.44 -8.06
C ASN A 94 7.31 16.43 -9.14
N GLY A 95 7.06 15.19 -8.75
CA GLY A 95 6.60 14.11 -9.63
C GLY A 95 7.69 13.50 -10.51
N GLU A 96 8.96 13.59 -10.14
CA GLU A 96 10.07 12.99 -10.90
C GLU A 96 9.89 11.47 -11.10
N PHE A 97 9.33 10.77 -10.09
CA PHE A 97 9.00 9.36 -10.22
C PHE A 97 7.98 9.08 -11.33
N MET A 98 6.96 9.93 -11.49
CA MET A 98 5.96 9.76 -12.56
C MET A 98 6.59 9.88 -13.95
N ASP A 99 7.55 10.81 -14.11
CA ASP A 99 8.24 11.03 -15.39
C ASP A 99 9.12 9.83 -15.79
N ILE A 100 9.59 9.04 -14.82
CA ILE A 100 10.51 7.93 -15.04
C ILE A 100 9.79 6.59 -15.15
N TYR A 101 8.84 6.30 -14.24
CA TYR A 101 8.17 5.00 -14.18
C TYR A 101 6.90 4.93 -15.05
N GLY A 102 6.36 6.07 -15.49
CA GLY A 102 5.08 6.10 -16.21
C GLY A 102 3.92 5.65 -15.32
N PRO A 103 2.80 5.16 -15.89
CA PRO A 103 1.62 4.79 -15.11
C PRO A 103 1.90 3.51 -14.30
N ALA A 104 2.36 3.72 -13.07
CA ALA A 104 2.62 2.67 -12.10
C ALA A 104 1.52 2.60 -11.04
N HIS A 105 1.46 1.46 -10.36
CA HIS A 105 0.47 1.17 -9.33
C HIS A 105 1.24 0.65 -8.13
N ASN A 106 0.89 1.11 -6.94
CA ASN A 106 1.58 0.68 -5.72
C ASN A 106 1.05 -0.67 -5.19
N ARG A 107 -0.05 -1.17 -5.76
CA ARG A 107 -0.80 -2.36 -5.38
C ARG A 107 -1.60 -2.87 -6.59
N GLU A 108 -2.14 -4.08 -6.46
CA GLU A 108 -2.96 -4.73 -7.47
C GLU A 108 -4.34 -5.02 -6.88
N PHE A 109 -5.41 -4.54 -7.54
CA PHE A 109 -6.79 -4.75 -7.12
C PHE A 109 -7.60 -5.45 -8.20
N ARG A 110 -8.37 -6.46 -7.79
CA ARG A 110 -9.30 -7.19 -8.65
C ARG A 110 -10.71 -7.14 -8.07
N SER A 111 -11.70 -7.44 -8.89
CA SER A 111 -13.10 -7.53 -8.47
C SER A 111 -13.83 -8.68 -9.14
N GLY A 112 -14.88 -9.17 -8.47
CA GLY A 112 -15.70 -10.29 -8.93
C GLY A 112 -14.96 -11.63 -8.87
N GLU A 113 -15.67 -12.71 -9.25
CA GLU A 113 -15.11 -14.07 -9.28
C GLU A 113 -14.08 -14.27 -10.38
N ASP A 114 -14.27 -13.58 -11.51
CA ASP A 114 -13.41 -13.68 -12.70
C ASP A 114 -12.10 -12.86 -12.60
N LYS A 115 -11.83 -12.24 -11.44
CA LYS A 115 -10.64 -11.40 -11.19
C LYS A 115 -10.50 -10.28 -12.23
N ASN A 116 -11.61 -9.61 -12.52
CA ASN A 116 -11.60 -8.49 -13.45
C ASN A 116 -10.74 -7.36 -12.88
N GLU A 117 -9.99 -6.68 -13.76
CA GLU A 117 -9.29 -5.46 -13.39
C GLU A 117 -10.30 -4.39 -12.97
N THR A 118 -9.99 -3.71 -11.87
CA THR A 118 -10.76 -2.53 -11.48
C THR A 118 -10.39 -1.36 -12.38
N ASP A 119 -11.31 -0.42 -12.58
CA ASP A 119 -11.02 0.82 -13.31
C ASP A 119 -9.78 1.58 -12.79
N THR A 120 -9.49 1.45 -11.49
CA THR A 120 -8.29 2.02 -10.87
C THR A 120 -7.01 1.46 -11.52
N MET A 121 -6.99 0.16 -11.81
CA MET A 121 -5.82 -0.51 -12.38
C MET A 121 -5.68 -0.26 -13.90
N ILE A 122 -6.73 0.15 -14.60
CA ILE A 122 -6.63 0.40 -16.04
C ILE A 122 -5.82 1.66 -16.34
N ALA A 123 -5.90 2.67 -15.47
CA ALA A 123 -5.37 4.01 -15.76
C ALA A 123 -4.18 4.44 -14.88
N GLY A 124 -3.51 3.55 -14.15
CA GLY A 124 -2.45 3.98 -13.21
C GLY A 124 -3.00 4.59 -11.91
N ASP A 125 -2.26 4.41 -10.81
CA ASP A 125 -2.64 4.92 -9.49
C ASP A 125 -1.52 5.74 -8.84
N ALA A 126 -1.73 7.06 -8.79
CA ALA A 126 -0.85 7.98 -8.08
C ALA A 126 -1.29 8.11 -6.62
N TRP A 127 -0.66 7.33 -5.74
CA TRP A 127 -0.86 7.49 -4.29
C TRP A 127 -0.19 8.77 -3.77
N THR A 128 -0.88 9.52 -2.91
CA THR A 128 -0.34 10.71 -2.25
C THR A 128 -0.84 10.89 -0.83
N SER A 129 -0.04 11.56 -0.01
CA SER A 129 -0.46 12.08 1.30
C SER A 129 -1.50 13.21 1.18
N GLY A 130 -1.65 13.81 0.01
CA GLY A 130 -2.52 14.95 -0.27
C GLY A 130 -1.86 16.31 -0.05
N LYS A 131 -0.78 16.40 0.74
CA LYS A 131 -0.05 17.66 1.01
C LYS A 131 0.50 18.31 -0.27
N PRO A 132 1.11 17.59 -1.24
CA PRO A 132 1.57 18.19 -2.49
C PRO A 132 0.47 18.91 -3.27
N LEU A 133 -0.75 18.35 -3.28
CA LEU A 133 -1.89 18.91 -4.02
C LEU A 133 -2.56 20.11 -3.32
N LEU A 134 -2.09 20.49 -2.13
CA LEU A 134 -2.46 21.77 -1.48
C LEU A 134 -1.57 22.94 -1.91
N GLN A 135 -0.43 22.67 -2.54
CA GLN A 135 0.49 23.71 -2.99
C GLN A 135 -0.08 24.56 -4.12
N LYS A 136 0.57 25.68 -4.44
CA LYS A 136 0.11 26.61 -5.49
C LYS A 136 0.22 25.99 -6.89
N ASN A 137 1.21 25.14 -7.12
CA ASN A 137 1.48 24.46 -8.38
C ASN A 137 0.72 23.13 -8.52
N TYR A 138 -0.34 22.88 -7.74
CA TYR A 138 -1.06 21.59 -7.81
C TYR A 138 -1.58 21.26 -9.20
N LYS A 139 -1.96 22.25 -10.02
CA LYS A 139 -2.38 22.02 -11.41
C LYS A 139 -1.24 21.46 -12.26
N GLU A 140 -0.03 21.98 -12.13
CA GLU A 140 1.15 21.46 -12.84
C GLU A 140 1.47 20.01 -12.43
N LEU A 141 1.25 19.67 -11.15
CA LEU A 141 1.39 18.30 -10.66
C LEU A 141 0.31 17.37 -11.26
N LEU A 142 -0.94 17.83 -11.34
CA LEU A 142 -2.02 17.07 -11.98
C LEU A 142 -1.82 16.92 -13.49
N ASP A 143 -1.36 17.97 -14.18
CA ASP A 143 -0.97 17.92 -15.59
C ASP A 143 0.11 16.86 -15.81
N LYS A 144 1.10 16.81 -14.90
CA LYS A 144 2.17 15.80 -14.94
C LYS A 144 1.63 14.39 -14.74
N ALA A 145 0.71 14.17 -13.80
CA ALA A 145 0.08 12.87 -13.59
C ALA A 145 -0.65 12.41 -14.87
N VAL A 146 -1.51 13.27 -15.44
CA VAL A 146 -2.25 12.96 -16.67
C VAL A 146 -1.32 12.68 -17.84
N LYS A 147 -0.29 13.52 -18.04
CA LYS A 147 0.68 13.36 -19.13
C LYS A 147 1.45 12.03 -19.04
N ASN A 148 1.74 11.56 -17.84
CA ASN A 148 2.41 10.29 -17.59
C ASN A 148 1.44 9.11 -17.47
N GLY A 149 0.18 9.29 -17.85
CA GLY A 149 -0.80 8.21 -17.97
C GLY A 149 -1.52 7.83 -16.68
N TYR A 150 -1.39 8.62 -15.60
CA TYR A 150 -2.14 8.40 -14.36
C TYR A 150 -3.54 9.03 -14.46
N GLY A 151 -4.56 8.19 -14.39
CA GLY A 151 -5.98 8.53 -14.36
C GLY A 151 -6.62 8.39 -12.99
N THR A 152 -5.89 7.86 -12.00
CA THR A 152 -6.38 7.77 -10.61
C THR A 152 -5.41 8.40 -9.62
N ILE A 153 -5.96 9.12 -8.64
CA ILE A 153 -5.23 9.63 -7.47
C ILE A 153 -5.81 8.99 -6.21
N SER A 154 -4.98 8.26 -5.47
CA SER A 154 -5.33 7.64 -4.19
C SER A 154 -4.84 8.48 -3.02
N ILE A 155 -5.73 8.73 -2.05
CA ILE A 155 -5.44 9.53 -0.86
C ILE A 155 -5.89 8.78 0.40
N THR A 156 -5.05 8.74 1.43
CA THR A 156 -5.45 8.22 2.75
C THR A 156 -6.18 9.30 3.54
N PHE A 157 -7.41 9.02 3.98
CA PHE A 157 -8.26 9.92 4.74
C PHE A 157 -8.10 9.72 6.25
N HIS A 158 -7.84 10.82 6.98
CA HIS A 158 -7.70 10.82 8.44
C HIS A 158 -8.65 11.87 9.07
N GLY A 159 -9.95 11.57 9.06
CA GLY A 159 -10.96 12.39 9.70
C GLY A 159 -12.03 11.53 10.35
N LEU A 160 -12.68 12.05 11.38
CA LEU A 160 -13.89 11.46 11.98
C LEU A 160 -15.09 12.24 11.45
N VAL A 161 -16.06 11.55 10.84
CA VAL A 161 -17.25 12.21 10.28
C VAL A 161 -18.20 12.58 11.41
N ASN A 162 -18.51 13.88 11.52
CA ASN A 162 -19.49 14.39 12.47
C ASN A 162 -20.88 14.40 11.82
N ASP A 163 -20.99 15.02 10.65
CA ASP A 163 -22.22 15.03 9.86
C ASP A 163 -21.89 14.86 8.37
N ALA A 164 -22.31 13.71 7.80
CA ALA A 164 -22.08 13.41 6.39
C ALA A 164 -22.91 14.29 5.43
N GLU A 165 -24.08 14.77 5.87
CA GLU A 165 -24.93 15.66 5.07
C GLU A 165 -24.37 17.08 5.01
N GLU A 166 -23.74 17.55 6.07
CA GLU A 166 -23.03 18.84 6.05
C GLU A 166 -21.60 18.73 5.52
N CYS A 167 -21.14 17.52 5.18
CA CYS A 167 -19.74 17.20 4.91
C CYS A 167 -18.80 17.70 6.03
N SER A 168 -19.26 17.66 7.29
CA SER A 168 -18.52 18.16 8.45
C SER A 168 -17.80 17.04 9.18
N LEU A 169 -16.61 17.37 9.68
CA LEU A 169 -15.75 16.47 10.42
C LEU A 169 -15.58 17.00 11.85
N HIS A 170 -15.29 16.10 12.78
CA HIS A 170 -14.77 16.49 14.09
C HIS A 170 -13.44 17.26 13.94
N SER A 171 -13.04 17.97 15.01
CA SER A 171 -11.77 18.69 15.00
C SER A 171 -10.63 17.72 14.73
N HIS A 172 -9.62 18.14 13.97
CA HIS A 172 -8.44 17.31 13.73
C HIS A 172 -7.72 16.93 15.04
N ALA A 173 -7.84 17.76 16.07
CA ALA A 173 -7.29 17.46 17.40
C ALA A 173 -7.89 16.18 18.02
N ASP A 174 -9.14 15.85 17.66
CA ASP A 174 -9.88 14.69 18.15
C ASP A 174 -9.45 13.40 17.45
N TYR A 175 -8.76 13.49 16.30
CA TYR A 175 -8.19 12.32 15.65
C TYR A 175 -7.03 11.76 16.51
N PRO A 176 -7.06 10.46 16.84
CA PRO A 176 -6.17 9.92 17.88
C PRO A 176 -4.72 9.75 17.41
N ILE A 177 -4.49 9.64 16.11
CA ILE A 177 -3.15 9.42 15.54
C ILE A 177 -2.54 10.76 15.12
N LYS A 178 -1.32 11.04 15.59
CA LYS A 178 -0.65 12.33 15.33
C LYS A 178 0.23 12.29 14.08
N GLY A 179 0.47 13.47 13.52
CA GLY A 179 1.30 13.68 12.32
C GLY A 179 0.63 13.28 11.00
N VAL A 180 -0.67 12.97 11.02
CA VAL A 180 -1.45 12.54 9.84
C VAL A 180 -2.03 13.72 9.08
N PHE A 181 -2.27 13.52 7.78
CA PHE A 181 -2.87 14.55 6.93
C PHE A 181 -4.33 14.83 7.35
N PRO A 182 -4.70 16.07 7.73
CA PRO A 182 -6.03 16.35 8.27
C PRO A 182 -7.16 16.03 7.28
N GLY A 183 -8.21 15.32 7.75
CA GLY A 183 -9.35 14.96 6.91
C GLY A 183 -10.02 16.12 6.18
N ALA A 184 -10.15 17.29 6.83
CA ALA A 184 -10.72 18.49 6.18
C ALA A 184 -9.88 18.95 4.98
N LYS A 185 -8.55 18.79 5.05
CA LYS A 185 -7.65 19.08 3.94
C LYS A 185 -7.74 18.05 2.82
N CYS A 186 -8.07 16.80 3.13
CA CYS A 186 -8.38 15.81 2.11
C CYS A 186 -9.62 16.21 1.31
N ILE A 187 -10.69 16.70 1.96
CA ILE A 187 -11.87 17.24 1.27
C ILE A 187 -11.49 18.40 0.33
N ASP A 188 -10.64 19.32 0.78
CA ASP A 188 -10.11 20.40 -0.07
C ASP A 188 -9.39 19.86 -1.32
N VAL A 189 -8.55 18.81 -1.16
CA VAL A 189 -7.82 18.18 -2.27
C VAL A 189 -8.77 17.51 -3.26
N ILE A 190 -9.79 16.77 -2.78
CA ILE A 190 -10.82 16.17 -3.63
C ILE A 190 -11.49 17.25 -4.49
N SER A 191 -11.86 18.38 -3.88
CA SER A 191 -12.47 19.51 -4.58
C SER A 191 -11.54 20.11 -5.65
N ARG A 192 -10.23 20.21 -5.37
CA ARG A 192 -9.23 20.68 -6.33
C ARG A 192 -9.08 19.76 -7.54
N ILE A 193 -8.99 18.44 -7.33
CA ILE A 193 -8.88 17.45 -8.41
C ILE A 193 -10.11 17.50 -9.31
N LYS A 194 -11.30 17.62 -8.71
CA LYS A 194 -12.56 17.78 -9.45
C LYS A 194 -12.62 19.07 -10.25
N SER A 195 -12.24 20.19 -9.65
CA SER A 195 -12.21 21.49 -10.33
C SER A 195 -11.24 21.44 -11.52
N TYR A 196 -10.04 20.87 -11.33
CA TYR A 196 -9.09 20.65 -12.42
C TYR A 196 -9.68 19.81 -13.55
N SER A 197 -10.36 18.70 -13.23
CA SER A 197 -10.97 17.82 -14.24
C SER A 197 -12.07 18.53 -15.03
N GLN A 198 -12.87 19.38 -14.38
CA GLN A 198 -13.92 20.18 -15.02
C GLN A 198 -13.36 21.27 -15.94
N GLU A 199 -12.29 21.94 -15.53
CA GLU A 199 -11.63 22.98 -16.32
C GLU A 199 -10.90 22.40 -17.55
N SER A 200 -10.35 21.19 -17.41
CA SER A 200 -9.53 20.53 -18.45
C SER A 200 -10.35 19.80 -19.52
N GLY A 201 -11.65 19.59 -19.27
CA GLY A 201 -12.56 18.86 -20.16
C GLY A 201 -12.52 17.34 -19.98
N ASP A 202 -13.45 16.64 -20.64
CA ASP A 202 -13.74 15.21 -20.43
C ASP A 202 -12.53 14.28 -20.67
N ASN A 203 -11.54 14.70 -21.46
CA ASN A 203 -10.35 13.90 -21.76
C ASN A 203 -9.36 13.78 -20.59
N ASN A 204 -9.49 14.62 -19.55
CA ASN A 204 -8.56 14.69 -18.42
C ASN A 204 -9.27 14.41 -17.09
N LEU A 205 -10.31 13.57 -17.10
CA LEU A 205 -11.04 13.19 -15.89
C LEU A 205 -10.14 12.34 -14.99
N ILE A 206 -9.81 12.88 -13.81
CA ILE A 206 -9.04 12.16 -12.79
C ILE A 206 -10.01 11.51 -11.78
N ARG A 207 -9.88 10.20 -11.61
CA ARG A 207 -10.58 9.43 -10.58
C ARG A 207 -9.92 9.67 -9.22
N VAL A 208 -10.72 9.73 -8.18
CA VAL A 208 -10.27 9.86 -6.79
C VAL A 208 -10.61 8.60 -6.02
N ASN A 209 -9.58 8.01 -5.41
CA ASN A 209 -9.70 6.86 -4.54
C ASN A 209 -9.37 7.24 -3.11
N ILE A 210 -10.17 6.76 -2.17
CA ILE A 210 -9.99 7.08 -0.75
C ILE A 210 -9.69 5.81 0.04
N GLY A 211 -8.54 5.80 0.71
CA GLY A 211 -8.22 4.81 1.73
C GLY A 211 -8.61 5.31 3.11
N ILE A 212 -9.36 4.53 3.88
CA ILE A 212 -9.71 4.84 5.28
C ILE A 212 -9.09 3.80 6.18
N THR A 213 -8.32 4.22 7.18
CA THR A 213 -7.77 3.32 8.20
C THR A 213 -8.76 3.19 9.36
N VAL A 214 -9.22 1.98 9.60
CA VAL A 214 -10.24 1.63 10.60
C VAL A 214 -9.58 1.05 11.84
N GLY A 215 -9.81 1.68 12.98
CA GLY A 215 -9.44 1.18 14.30
C GLY A 215 -10.58 1.35 15.29
N THR A 216 -10.33 1.13 16.59
CA THR A 216 -11.39 1.18 17.62
C THR A 216 -12.13 2.52 17.67
N HIS A 217 -11.48 3.60 17.23
CA HIS A 217 -12.02 4.96 17.16
C HIS A 217 -13.03 5.24 16.04
N ASN A 218 -13.19 4.36 15.04
CA ASN A 218 -14.03 4.64 13.85
C ASN A 218 -14.57 3.39 13.14
N HIS A 219 -14.83 2.31 13.88
CA HIS A 219 -15.20 1.00 13.32
C HIS A 219 -16.69 0.64 13.45
N THR A 220 -17.50 1.46 14.12
CA THR A 220 -18.91 1.10 14.33
C THR A 220 -19.67 1.18 13.01
N LYS A 221 -20.76 0.41 12.88
CA LYS A 221 -21.67 0.51 11.73
C LYS A 221 -22.03 1.95 11.38
N ASN A 222 -22.30 2.79 12.39
CA ASN A 222 -22.66 4.18 12.17
C ASN A 222 -21.51 5.00 11.55
N ASP A 223 -20.29 4.79 12.04
CA ASP A 223 -19.09 5.44 11.48
C ASP A 223 -18.89 5.04 10.01
N LEU A 224 -18.96 3.73 9.72
CA LEU A 224 -18.78 3.18 8.37
C LEU A 224 -19.85 3.71 7.40
N VAL A 225 -21.11 3.77 7.84
CA VAL A 225 -22.21 4.37 7.08
C VAL A 225 -21.96 5.86 6.81
N ASN A 226 -21.50 6.61 7.82
CA ASN A 226 -21.22 8.03 7.68
C ASN A 226 -20.06 8.30 6.70
N TYR A 227 -19.01 7.48 6.70
CA TYR A 227 -17.98 7.55 5.66
C TYR A 227 -18.56 7.30 4.27
N CYS A 228 -19.38 6.25 4.10
CA CYS A 228 -19.97 5.95 2.80
C CYS A 228 -20.87 7.08 2.29
N LYS A 229 -21.69 7.68 3.17
CA LYS A 229 -22.52 8.85 2.84
C LYS A 229 -21.68 10.06 2.44
N LEU A 230 -20.65 10.37 3.22
CA LEU A 230 -19.73 11.47 2.93
C LEU A 230 -19.11 11.30 1.53
N PHE A 231 -18.56 10.13 1.23
CA PHE A 231 -17.86 9.90 -0.02
C PHE A 231 -18.78 9.72 -1.24
N ASN A 232 -20.01 9.25 -1.04
CA ASN A 232 -21.06 9.35 -2.06
C ASN A 232 -21.33 10.82 -2.43
N LYS A 233 -21.45 11.69 -1.44
CA LYS A 233 -21.70 13.13 -1.63
C LYS A 233 -20.52 13.84 -2.25
N LEU A 234 -19.30 13.50 -1.80
CA LEU A 234 -18.07 14.00 -2.39
C LEU A 234 -17.80 13.42 -3.77
N GLY A 235 -18.53 12.40 -4.23
CA GLY A 235 -18.47 11.81 -5.57
C GLY A 235 -17.08 11.27 -5.95
N VAL A 236 -16.48 10.47 -5.08
CA VAL A 236 -15.24 9.73 -5.36
C VAL A 236 -15.54 8.42 -6.11
N GLN A 237 -14.51 7.74 -6.60
CA GLN A 237 -14.68 6.55 -7.44
C GLN A 237 -14.48 5.25 -6.67
N THR A 238 -13.62 5.25 -5.66
CA THR A 238 -13.39 4.09 -4.80
C THR A 238 -13.26 4.52 -3.34
N VAL A 239 -13.85 3.74 -2.44
CA VAL A 239 -13.60 3.84 -0.99
C VAL A 239 -13.11 2.49 -0.51
N ARG A 240 -11.87 2.44 0.00
CA ARG A 240 -11.24 1.23 0.51
C ARG A 240 -10.99 1.35 2.00
N PHE A 241 -11.47 0.37 2.76
CA PHE A 241 -11.20 0.27 4.18
C PHE A 241 -9.95 -0.57 4.44
N ASN A 242 -9.06 -0.07 5.29
CA ASN A 242 -7.84 -0.72 5.79
C ASN A 242 -7.99 -1.00 7.29
N CYS A 243 -7.40 -2.07 7.80
CA CYS A 243 -7.33 -2.30 9.24
C CYS A 243 -6.13 -1.53 9.82
N PHE A 244 -6.34 -0.85 10.95
CA PHE A 244 -5.28 -0.13 11.66
C PHE A 244 -4.25 -1.11 12.24
N THR A 245 -2.98 -0.86 11.96
CA THR A 245 -1.83 -1.54 12.59
C THR A 245 -0.91 -0.50 13.23
N ASP A 246 -0.51 -0.75 14.48
CA ASP A 246 0.35 0.16 15.25
C ASP A 246 1.84 -0.13 15.02
N HIS A 247 2.36 0.29 13.88
CA HIS A 247 3.76 0.06 13.53
C HIS A 247 4.77 0.72 14.48
N GLY A 248 4.37 1.79 15.19
CA GLY A 248 5.22 2.51 16.13
C GLY A 248 5.09 2.07 17.59
N ARG A 249 4.19 1.11 17.90
CA ARG A 249 3.82 0.72 19.28
C ARG A 249 3.36 1.92 20.14
N ARG A 250 2.72 2.93 19.52
CA ARG A 250 2.26 4.19 20.17
C ARG A 250 0.77 4.22 20.46
N HIS A 251 -0.01 3.46 19.69
CA HIS A 251 -1.47 3.45 19.72
C HIS A 251 -2.03 2.02 19.78
N PRO A 252 -1.58 1.14 20.69
CA PRO A 252 -2.02 -0.26 20.70
C PRO A 252 -3.51 -0.40 21.00
N HIS A 253 -4.09 0.56 21.73
CA HIS A 253 -5.52 0.63 22.05
C HIS A 253 -6.43 0.89 20.82
N LEU A 254 -5.85 1.25 19.67
CA LEU A 254 -6.60 1.45 18.43
C LEU A 254 -6.76 0.18 17.59
N GLN A 255 -6.04 -0.90 17.91
CA GLN A 255 -6.18 -2.18 17.20
C GLN A 255 -7.54 -2.83 17.49
N LEU A 256 -8.14 -3.38 16.44
CA LEU A 256 -9.41 -4.10 16.56
C LEU A 256 -9.19 -5.52 17.10
N THR A 257 -10.16 -6.01 17.89
CA THR A 257 -10.24 -7.42 18.26
C THR A 257 -10.77 -8.26 17.09
N GLN A 258 -10.59 -9.59 17.15
CA GLN A 258 -11.15 -10.51 16.15
C GLN A 258 -12.69 -10.42 16.05
N GLU A 259 -13.36 -10.18 17.18
CA GLU A 259 -14.81 -9.98 17.22
C GLU A 259 -15.21 -8.68 16.51
N GLN A 260 -14.46 -7.60 16.71
CA GLN A 260 -14.69 -6.32 16.03
C GLN A 260 -14.42 -6.43 14.52
N VAL A 261 -13.40 -7.19 14.11
CA VAL A 261 -13.14 -7.50 12.70
C VAL A 261 -14.29 -8.30 12.07
N ALA A 262 -14.79 -9.33 12.76
CA ALA A 262 -15.93 -10.10 12.26
C ALA A 262 -17.19 -9.24 12.14
N GLN A 263 -17.44 -8.35 13.10
CA GLN A 263 -18.55 -7.39 13.05
C GLN A 263 -18.36 -6.39 11.89
N PHE A 264 -17.14 -5.91 11.66
CA PHE A 264 -16.82 -5.04 10.52
C PHE A 264 -17.22 -5.70 9.19
N TYR A 265 -16.89 -6.96 8.96
CA TYR A 265 -17.28 -7.66 7.72
C TYR A 265 -18.81 -7.78 7.57
N GLN A 266 -19.53 -8.05 8.66
CA GLN A 266 -20.99 -8.06 8.66
C GLN A 266 -21.57 -6.67 8.31
N ASP A 267 -20.99 -5.62 8.88
CA ASP A 267 -21.44 -4.25 8.65
C ASP A 267 -21.15 -3.80 7.21
N ILE A 268 -19.97 -4.13 6.66
CA ILE A 268 -19.62 -3.88 5.25
C ILE A 268 -20.56 -4.61 4.31
N LYS A 269 -20.86 -5.90 4.54
CA LYS A 269 -21.86 -6.63 3.75
C LYS A 269 -23.20 -5.93 3.79
N TRP A 270 -23.67 -5.57 4.98
CA TRP A 270 -24.94 -4.88 5.14
C TRP A 270 -24.95 -3.55 4.39
N ILE A 271 -23.87 -2.77 4.47
CA ILE A 271 -23.73 -1.49 3.74
C ILE A 271 -23.81 -1.74 2.23
N HIS A 272 -23.04 -2.70 1.71
CA HIS A 272 -23.01 -3.03 0.28
C HIS A 272 -24.37 -3.54 -0.24
N GLU A 273 -25.15 -4.24 0.58
CA GLU A 273 -26.46 -4.76 0.19
C GLU A 273 -27.62 -3.75 0.36
N ASN A 274 -27.48 -2.76 1.25
CA ASN A 274 -28.60 -1.91 1.68
C ASN A 274 -28.42 -0.40 1.42
N ILE A 275 -27.20 0.06 1.12
CA ILE A 275 -26.93 1.48 0.84
C ILE A 275 -26.49 1.61 -0.62
N PRO A 276 -27.15 2.45 -1.44
CA PRO A 276 -26.66 2.76 -2.78
C PRO A 276 -25.29 3.43 -2.72
N LEU A 277 -24.30 2.86 -3.40
CA LEU A 277 -22.94 3.38 -3.48
C LEU A 277 -22.65 3.84 -4.91
N ASN A 278 -22.22 5.09 -5.06
CA ASN A 278 -21.80 5.66 -6.35
C ASN A 278 -20.30 5.42 -6.62
N PHE A 279 -19.66 4.62 -5.77
CA PHE A 279 -18.23 4.28 -5.81
C PHE A 279 -18.06 2.77 -5.63
N GLN A 280 -16.91 2.24 -6.03
CA GLN A 280 -16.56 0.86 -5.76
C GLN A 280 -16.08 0.74 -4.31
N LEU A 281 -16.66 -0.20 -3.57
CA LEU A 281 -16.28 -0.49 -2.20
C LEU A 281 -15.12 -1.49 -2.19
N GLY A 282 -14.05 -1.17 -1.45
CA GLY A 282 -12.90 -2.05 -1.28
C GLY A 282 -12.66 -2.43 0.17
N VAL A 283 -12.21 -3.67 0.38
CA VAL A 283 -11.78 -4.15 1.71
C VAL A 283 -10.37 -4.69 1.61
N SER A 284 -9.50 -4.20 2.49
CA SER A 284 -8.12 -4.66 2.59
C SER A 284 -8.02 -6.05 3.20
N GLU A 285 -7.07 -6.87 2.74
CA GLU A 285 -6.71 -8.12 3.43
C GLU A 285 -6.05 -7.89 4.80
N ASP A 286 -5.74 -6.64 5.15
CA ASP A 286 -5.25 -6.22 6.46
C ASP A 286 -6.19 -6.62 7.62
N PHE A 287 -7.48 -6.78 7.36
CA PHE A 287 -8.46 -7.23 8.36
C PHE A 287 -8.33 -8.73 8.68
N GLY A 288 -7.66 -9.52 7.82
CA GLY A 288 -7.50 -10.96 8.00
C GLY A 288 -8.77 -11.77 7.75
N THR A 289 -8.76 -13.04 8.14
CA THR A 289 -9.76 -14.04 7.71
C THR A 289 -10.98 -14.14 8.63
N SER A 290 -10.97 -13.49 9.80
CA SER A 290 -12.02 -13.66 10.81
C SER A 290 -13.36 -13.07 10.34
N GLY A 291 -14.23 -13.91 9.77
CA GLY A 291 -15.55 -13.53 9.29
C GLY A 291 -15.61 -13.04 7.83
N ILE A 292 -14.50 -13.12 7.09
CA ILE A 292 -14.43 -12.64 5.69
C ILE A 292 -15.39 -13.39 4.76
N ASP A 293 -15.67 -14.67 5.04
CA ASP A 293 -16.53 -15.54 4.23
C ASP A 293 -17.92 -14.94 3.97
N ILE A 294 -18.41 -14.09 4.88
CA ILE A 294 -19.72 -13.46 4.75
C ILE A 294 -19.81 -12.53 3.52
N LEU A 295 -18.67 -11.98 3.07
CA LEU A 295 -18.60 -11.13 1.90
C LEU A 295 -18.78 -11.88 0.58
N GLY A 296 -18.63 -13.23 0.58
CA GLY A 296 -18.75 -14.04 -0.64
C GLY A 296 -17.67 -13.73 -1.69
N LEU A 297 -16.48 -13.32 -1.25
CA LEU A 297 -15.33 -13.09 -2.13
C LEU A 297 -14.70 -14.42 -2.58
N PRO A 298 -13.91 -14.43 -3.67
CA PRO A 298 -13.23 -15.64 -4.11
C PRO A 298 -12.39 -16.28 -2.99
N SER A 299 -12.30 -17.62 -2.98
CA SER A 299 -11.71 -18.38 -1.87
C SER A 299 -10.23 -18.10 -1.58
N HIS A 300 -9.53 -17.46 -2.52
CA HIS A 300 -8.13 -17.06 -2.33
C HIS A 300 -8.00 -15.76 -1.52
N VAL A 301 -9.06 -14.96 -1.43
CA VAL A 301 -9.09 -13.67 -0.71
C VAL A 301 -9.11 -13.91 0.79
N GLY A 302 -8.35 -13.09 1.52
CA GLY A 302 -8.12 -13.24 2.96
C GLY A 302 -6.92 -14.13 3.29
N TRP A 303 -6.36 -14.84 2.31
CA TRP A 303 -5.14 -15.61 2.48
C TRP A 303 -3.91 -14.78 2.11
N CYS A 304 -3.21 -14.29 3.12
CA CYS A 304 -2.01 -13.48 2.93
C CYS A 304 -0.94 -14.20 2.08
N ARG A 305 -0.62 -13.58 0.94
CA ARG A 305 0.37 -14.04 -0.04
C ARG A 305 1.80 -13.58 0.26
N ALA A 306 1.97 -12.73 1.27
CA ALA A 306 3.23 -12.18 1.69
C ALA A 306 4.18 -13.29 2.16
N GLY A 307 5.40 -13.33 1.61
CA GLY A 307 6.38 -14.39 1.83
C GLY A 307 6.19 -15.63 0.96
N ARG A 308 5.29 -15.59 -0.02
CA ARG A 308 5.00 -16.73 -0.91
C ARG A 308 4.91 -16.35 -2.37
N GLN A 309 4.02 -15.42 -2.69
CA GLN A 309 3.82 -14.83 -4.03
C GLN A 309 3.93 -13.31 -4.01
N LEU A 310 3.79 -12.68 -2.83
CA LEU A 310 4.08 -11.28 -2.62
C LEU A 310 5.34 -11.14 -1.77
N PHE A 311 6.24 -10.26 -2.17
CA PHE A 311 7.42 -9.88 -1.39
C PHE A 311 7.64 -8.37 -1.49
N ALA A 312 8.48 -7.82 -0.62
CA ALA A 312 9.05 -6.49 -0.82
C ALA A 312 10.57 -6.58 -1.03
N ILE A 313 11.09 -5.68 -1.87
CA ILE A 313 12.51 -5.43 -2.07
C ILE A 313 12.82 -4.11 -1.40
N ILE A 314 13.65 -4.13 -0.37
CA ILE A 314 14.07 -2.92 0.34
C ILE A 314 15.56 -2.64 0.13
N PRO A 315 16.00 -1.37 0.09
CA PRO A 315 17.41 -1.03 -0.05
C PRO A 315 18.22 -1.47 1.17
N GLU A 316 19.32 -2.15 0.92
CA GLU A 316 20.25 -2.62 1.96
C GLU A 316 21.67 -2.61 1.41
N ALA A 317 22.58 -1.92 2.10
CA ALA A 317 24.00 -2.02 1.78
C ALA A 317 24.56 -3.32 2.38
N GLY A 318 24.92 -4.26 1.51
CA GLY A 318 25.49 -5.55 1.90
C GLY A 318 26.94 -5.73 1.49
N GLU A 319 27.38 -6.98 1.57
CA GLU A 319 28.72 -7.39 1.16
C GLU A 319 28.90 -7.26 -0.36
N SER A 320 30.14 -6.93 -0.76
CA SER A 320 30.58 -6.85 -2.14
C SER A 320 31.76 -7.80 -2.35
N LEU A 321 31.73 -8.55 -3.44
CA LEU A 321 32.79 -9.47 -3.83
C LEU A 321 33.00 -9.43 -5.33
N VAL A 322 34.24 -9.61 -5.78
CA VAL A 322 34.58 -9.62 -7.21
C VAL A 322 34.98 -11.03 -7.62
N ILE A 323 34.27 -11.61 -8.58
CA ILE A 323 34.56 -12.92 -9.16
C ILE A 323 34.76 -12.74 -10.66
N ASN A 324 35.92 -13.13 -11.19
CA ASN A 324 36.22 -13.12 -12.63
C ASN A 324 35.92 -11.77 -13.33
N GLY A 325 36.21 -10.64 -12.69
CA GLY A 325 35.96 -9.30 -13.27
C GLY A 325 34.51 -8.83 -13.20
N ILE A 326 33.66 -9.50 -12.43
CA ILE A 326 32.29 -9.08 -12.15
C ILE A 326 32.20 -8.75 -10.68
N ALA A 327 31.77 -7.54 -10.34
CA ALA A 327 31.44 -7.17 -8.98
C ALA A 327 30.02 -7.64 -8.66
N HIS A 328 29.88 -8.41 -7.58
CA HIS A 328 28.63 -8.92 -7.03
C HIS A 328 28.35 -8.17 -5.73
N GLU A 329 27.32 -7.33 -5.74
CA GLU A 329 27.01 -6.44 -4.63
C GLU A 329 25.59 -6.73 -4.15
N ARG A 330 25.45 -7.13 -2.88
CA ARG A 330 24.12 -7.17 -2.26
C ARG A 330 23.66 -5.73 -2.02
N ILE A 331 22.62 -5.33 -2.71
CA ILE A 331 22.07 -3.96 -2.66
C ILE A 331 20.66 -3.89 -2.08
N GLY A 332 20.01 -5.04 -1.91
CA GLY A 332 18.67 -5.08 -1.35
C GLY A 332 18.35 -6.40 -0.67
N GLN A 333 17.27 -6.36 0.10
CA GLN A 333 16.78 -7.49 0.87
C GLN A 333 15.36 -7.85 0.41
N ILE A 334 15.10 -9.15 0.30
CA ILE A 334 13.78 -9.66 -0.02
C ILE A 334 13.08 -10.05 1.28
N VAL A 335 11.93 -9.44 1.54
CA VAL A 335 11.19 -9.64 2.80
C VAL A 335 9.79 -10.15 2.54
N GLY A 336 9.29 -10.96 3.48
CA GLY A 336 8.00 -11.63 3.40
C GLY A 336 6.82 -10.71 3.60
N CYS A 337 6.68 -10.11 4.79
CA CYS A 337 5.61 -9.15 5.05
C CYS A 337 6.04 -7.74 4.67
N VAL A 338 5.31 -7.16 3.72
CA VAL A 338 5.61 -5.85 3.10
C VAL A 338 5.28 -4.64 3.98
N ASN A 339 4.69 -4.87 5.15
CA ASN A 339 4.31 -3.83 6.10
C ASN A 339 5.18 -3.85 7.37
N ILE A 340 5.80 -4.97 7.74
CA ILE A 340 6.74 -5.07 8.87
C ILE A 340 8.18 -5.33 8.44
N PHE A 341 8.38 -5.63 7.15
CA PHE A 341 9.67 -5.89 6.50
C PHE A 341 10.42 -7.10 7.04
N GLU A 342 9.67 -8.11 7.49
CA GLU A 342 10.16 -9.38 8.01
C GLU A 342 9.18 -10.52 7.65
N PRO A 343 9.62 -11.78 7.72
CA PRO A 343 11.01 -12.21 7.79
C PRO A 343 11.77 -11.96 6.49
N THR A 344 13.07 -12.20 6.51
CA THR A 344 13.92 -12.12 5.32
C THR A 344 13.93 -13.43 4.56
N PHE A 345 13.62 -13.37 3.26
CA PHE A 345 13.51 -14.52 2.37
C PHE A 345 14.47 -14.46 1.19
N GLY A 346 15.43 -13.56 1.19
CA GLY A 346 16.40 -13.46 0.11
C GLY A 346 17.11 -12.12 0.05
N TYR A 347 17.81 -11.90 -1.07
CA TYR A 347 18.50 -10.65 -1.37
C TYR A 347 18.48 -10.34 -2.87
N LEU A 348 18.67 -9.06 -3.18
CA LEU A 348 18.88 -8.55 -4.53
C LEU A 348 20.38 -8.29 -4.72
N THR A 349 20.96 -8.89 -5.76
CA THR A 349 22.36 -8.69 -6.13
C THR A 349 22.45 -7.84 -7.39
N ARG A 350 23.30 -6.81 -7.35
CA ARG A 350 23.78 -6.07 -8.51
C ARG A 350 25.05 -6.72 -9.03
N PHE A 351 25.07 -7.07 -10.31
CA PHE A 351 26.23 -7.58 -11.03
C PHE A 351 26.76 -6.47 -11.92
N LYS A 352 28.00 -6.03 -11.69
CA LYS A 352 28.63 -4.99 -12.51
C LYS A 352 29.85 -5.54 -13.21
N HIS A 353 29.79 -5.58 -14.54
CA HIS A 353 30.91 -5.99 -15.38
C HIS A 353 31.96 -4.87 -15.39
N THR A 354 33.17 -5.13 -14.88
CA THR A 354 34.20 -4.08 -14.72
C THR A 354 34.66 -3.50 -16.05
N ASP A 355 34.62 -4.31 -17.11
CA ASP A 355 35.21 -3.95 -18.40
C ASP A 355 34.22 -3.23 -19.32
N SER A 356 32.93 -3.59 -19.27
CA SER A 356 31.88 -2.96 -20.09
C SER A 356 31.09 -1.87 -19.35
N GLY A 357 31.10 -1.89 -18.01
CA GLY A 357 30.23 -1.05 -17.18
C GLY A 357 28.76 -1.50 -17.17
N GLU A 358 28.43 -2.59 -17.86
CA GLU A 358 27.07 -3.16 -17.87
C GLU A 358 26.67 -3.64 -16.48
N THR A 359 25.40 -3.43 -16.15
CA THR A 359 24.82 -3.76 -14.86
C THR A 359 23.58 -4.64 -15.04
N ASP A 360 23.56 -5.75 -14.30
CA ASP A 360 22.42 -6.66 -14.19
C ASP A 360 22.00 -6.84 -12.74
N TYR A 361 20.78 -7.33 -12.55
CA TYR A 361 20.17 -7.52 -11.23
C TYR A 361 19.55 -8.91 -11.14
N GLN A 362 19.79 -9.61 -10.03
CA GLN A 362 19.21 -10.93 -9.80
C GLN A 362 18.66 -11.07 -8.38
N ILE A 363 17.50 -11.72 -8.27
CA ILE A 363 16.89 -12.09 -7.00
C ILE A 363 17.38 -13.47 -6.58
N HIS A 364 17.81 -13.58 -5.32
CA HIS A 364 18.20 -14.84 -4.71
C HIS A 364 17.24 -15.16 -3.56
N PHE A 365 16.36 -16.13 -3.77
CA PHE A 365 15.44 -16.60 -2.73
C PHE A 365 16.11 -17.60 -1.79
N ASN A 366 15.78 -17.50 -0.51
CA ASN A 366 15.97 -18.56 0.47
C ASN A 366 14.73 -19.46 0.45
N VAL A 367 14.74 -20.43 -0.47
CA VAL A 367 13.62 -21.36 -0.69
C VAL A 367 13.24 -22.11 0.58
N ASP A 368 14.23 -22.60 1.34
CA ASP A 368 13.96 -23.38 2.56
C ASP A 368 13.21 -22.55 3.62
N ALA A 369 13.58 -21.28 3.78
CA ALA A 369 12.89 -20.38 4.69
C ALA A 369 11.45 -20.07 4.23
N ILE A 370 11.24 -19.88 2.93
CA ILE A 370 9.91 -19.65 2.35
C ILE A 370 9.01 -20.88 2.55
N GLU A 371 9.55 -22.08 2.30
CA GLU A 371 8.81 -23.33 2.48
C GLU A 371 8.47 -23.57 3.95
N ALA A 372 9.42 -23.34 4.87
CA ALA A 372 9.16 -23.44 6.31
C ALA A 372 8.03 -22.50 6.75
N PHE A 373 8.09 -21.23 6.32
CA PHE A 373 7.06 -20.24 6.61
C PHE A 373 5.69 -20.62 6.01
N THR A 374 5.70 -21.22 4.82
CA THR A 374 4.48 -21.72 4.16
C THR A 374 3.84 -22.86 4.96
N GLN A 375 4.64 -23.79 5.50
CA GLN A 375 4.12 -24.85 6.36
C GLN A 375 3.54 -24.31 7.67
N GLU A 376 4.13 -23.26 8.26
CA GLU A 376 3.58 -22.56 9.42
C GLU A 376 2.21 -21.92 9.12
N ARG A 377 2.00 -21.37 7.91
CA ARG A 377 0.66 -20.92 7.48
C ARG A 377 -0.33 -22.07 7.33
N ILE A 378 0.04 -23.14 6.62
CA ILE A 378 -0.85 -24.31 6.37
C ILE A 378 -1.27 -24.98 7.69
N SER A 379 -0.35 -25.13 8.63
CA SER A 379 -0.60 -25.70 9.96
C SER A 379 -1.43 -24.78 10.87
N GLY A 380 -1.64 -23.52 10.46
CA GLY A 380 -2.37 -22.54 11.26
C GLY A 380 -1.54 -21.97 12.42
N VAL A 381 -0.21 -21.99 12.34
CA VAL A 381 0.63 -21.20 13.26
C VAL A 381 0.44 -19.70 12.99
N TYR A 382 0.36 -19.32 11.72
CA TYR A 382 0.00 -17.97 11.28
C TYR A 382 -1.39 -17.95 10.65
N LYS A 383 -2.39 -17.51 11.42
CA LYS A 383 -3.80 -17.58 10.99
C LYS A 383 -4.35 -16.27 10.44
N ASN A 384 -3.82 -15.13 10.89
CA ASN A 384 -4.50 -13.85 10.73
C ASN A 384 -3.82 -12.91 9.73
N GLY A 385 -4.32 -12.89 8.49
CA GLY A 385 -4.18 -11.77 7.56
C GLY A 385 -2.77 -11.38 7.13
N CYS A 386 -2.66 -10.18 6.55
CA CYS A 386 -1.44 -9.68 5.91
C CYS A 386 -0.24 -9.54 6.88
N PHE A 387 -0.52 -9.32 8.16
CA PHE A 387 0.48 -9.04 9.18
C PHE A 387 0.89 -10.24 10.03
N ALA A 388 0.06 -11.29 10.08
CA ALA A 388 0.19 -12.41 11.00
C ALA A 388 0.70 -11.92 12.37
N GLY A 389 -0.15 -11.16 13.10
CA GLY A 389 0.25 -10.47 14.34
C GLY A 389 0.94 -11.39 15.38
N GLU A 390 0.76 -12.70 15.25
CA GLU A 390 1.52 -13.73 15.95
C GLU A 390 3.04 -13.61 15.72
N ILE A 391 3.50 -13.28 14.51
CA ILE A 391 4.91 -13.00 14.15
C ILE A 391 5.47 -11.90 15.04
N LEU A 392 4.71 -10.81 15.24
CA LEU A 392 5.13 -9.68 16.09
C LEU A 392 5.19 -10.04 17.59
N GLN A 393 4.60 -11.16 17.99
CA GLN A 393 4.60 -11.65 19.37
C GLN A 393 5.68 -12.72 19.62
N MET A 394 6.35 -13.22 18.58
CA MET A 394 7.42 -14.20 18.72
C MET A 394 8.70 -13.53 19.24
N GLN A 395 9.39 -14.18 20.18
CA GLN A 395 10.62 -13.67 20.79
C GLN A 395 11.76 -13.38 19.80
N ASN A 396 11.70 -13.96 18.59
CA ASN A 396 12.74 -13.84 17.58
C ASN A 396 12.53 -12.66 16.60
N TYR A 397 11.41 -11.95 16.70
CA TYR A 397 11.05 -10.82 15.81
C TYR A 397 10.85 -9.52 16.60
N ASP A 398 11.81 -9.15 17.45
CA ASP A 398 11.86 -7.78 17.97
C ASP A 398 12.34 -6.84 16.85
N ILE A 399 11.38 -6.30 16.11
CA ILE A 399 11.65 -5.39 14.98
C ILE A 399 12.22 -4.08 15.52
N PRO A 400 13.47 -3.72 15.16
CA PRO A 400 14.08 -2.49 15.63
C PRO A 400 13.26 -1.27 15.20
N LEU A 401 12.85 -0.48 16.18
CA LEU A 401 12.14 0.77 15.96
C LEU A 401 13.12 1.94 15.91
N VAL A 402 12.84 2.90 15.04
CA VAL A 402 13.55 4.18 15.01
C VAL A 402 13.39 4.86 16.37
N ASN A 403 14.52 5.31 16.92
CA ASN A 403 14.52 6.07 18.18
C ASN A 403 13.56 7.27 18.08
N GLN A 404 12.67 7.42 19.05
CA GLN A 404 11.63 8.45 19.04
C GLN A 404 12.18 9.88 18.92
N ASN A 405 13.39 10.14 19.44
CA ASN A 405 14.07 11.44 19.37
C ASN A 405 14.68 11.72 17.98
N ARG A 406 14.74 10.72 17.08
CA ARG A 406 15.18 10.91 15.68
C ARG A 406 14.03 11.29 14.74
N ILE A 407 12.80 11.28 15.24
CA ILE A 407 11.58 11.59 14.48
C ILE A 407 11.31 13.11 14.52
N ASP A 408 12.17 13.87 15.20
CA ASP A 408 12.04 15.31 15.41
C ASP A 408 12.21 16.13 14.11
N ILE A 409 11.21 17.01 13.93
CA ILE A 409 11.15 18.18 13.03
C ILE A 409 10.85 17.90 11.54
N ILE A 410 9.59 17.61 11.24
CA ILE A 410 8.95 18.14 10.02
C ILE A 410 7.75 18.95 10.51
N GLU A 411 7.92 20.26 10.70
CA GLU A 411 6.80 21.15 11.01
C GLU A 411 5.72 21.01 9.93
N VAL A 412 4.47 20.83 10.36
CA VAL A 412 3.30 20.59 9.50
C VAL A 412 2.95 21.82 8.69
#